data_AF-A0A7K3WGY2-F1
#
_entry.id   AF-A0A7K3WGY2-F1
#
_cell.length_a   1.000
_cell.length_b   1.000
_cell.length_c   1.000
_cell.angle_alpha   90.00
_cell.angle_beta   90.00
_cell.angle_gamma   90.00
#
_symmetry.space_group_name_H-M   'P 1'
#
loop_
_entity.id
_entity.type
_entity.pdbx_description
1 polymer ?
#
loop_
_entity_poly.entity_id
_entity_poly.type
_entity_poly.pdbx_seq_one_letter_code
_entity_poly.pdbx_strand_id
1 'polypeptide(L)'
;MLVGVLVARGTSRGLGRVRTSLERLADGDLTHDTGIDQRDDVGRMAAALDSALGSLRSVMASVAARTALGSTQVAVDELSRMAVDLRGSVARSRY
;
A
#
# COMPACT_ATOMS: atom_id res chain seq x y z
N MET A 1 -22.44 -36.25 14.50
CA MET A 1 -21.67 -35.34 15.38
C MET A 1 -20.28 -35.00 14.82
N LEU A 2 -19.48 -35.98 14.38
CA LEU A 2 -18.13 -35.72 13.84
C LEU A 2 -18.10 -34.74 12.65
N VAL A 3 -19.06 -34.86 11.72
CA VAL A 3 -19.16 -33.95 10.55
C VAL A 3 -19.46 -32.51 10.98
N GLY A 4 -20.36 -32.30 11.94
CA GLY A 4 -20.69 -30.95 12.44
C GLY A 4 -19.50 -30.28 13.12
N VAL A 5 -18.71 -31.03 13.90
CA VAL A 5 -17.49 -30.51 14.53
C VAL A 5 -16.41 -30.20 13.47
N LEU A 6 -16.32 -30.99 12.40
CA LEU A 6 -15.37 -30.75 11.32
C LEU A 6 -15.70 -29.45 10.56
N VAL A 7 -16.97 -29.26 10.20
CA VAL A 7 -17.45 -28.04 9.52
C VAL A 7 -17.27 -26.82 10.42
N ALA A 8 -17.74 -26.87 11.67
CA ALA A 8 -17.60 -25.76 12.61
C ALA A 8 -16.12 -25.37 12.81
N ARG A 9 -15.23 -26.37 12.91
CA ARG A 9 -13.78 -26.11 13.02
C ARG A 9 -13.17 -25.54 11.74
N GLY A 10 -13.68 -25.87 10.57
CA GLY A 10 -13.27 -25.26 9.30
C GLY A 10 -13.64 -23.79 9.25
N THR A 11 -14.93 -23.50 9.45
CA THR A 11 -15.47 -22.14 9.41
C THR A 11 -14.82 -21.24 10.46
N SER A 12 -14.67 -21.69 11.72
CA SER A 12 -14.02 -20.87 12.77
C SER A 12 -12.54 -20.58 12.46
N ARG A 13 -11.81 -21.51 11.83
CA ARG A 13 -10.42 -21.28 11.43
C ARG A 13 -10.31 -20.30 10.26
N GLY A 14 -11.23 -20.38 9.30
CA GLY A 14 -11.31 -19.44 8.19
C GLY A 14 -11.62 -18.02 8.67
N LEU A 15 -12.63 -17.85 9.53
CA LEU A 15 -12.98 -16.56 10.12
C LEU A 15 -11.84 -15.97 10.96
N GLY A 16 -11.12 -16.81 11.72
CA GLY A 16 -9.94 -16.38 12.46
C GLY A 16 -8.86 -15.78 11.55
N ARG A 17 -8.61 -16.39 10.39
CA ARG A 17 -7.65 -15.88 9.41
C ARG A 17 -8.09 -14.56 8.77
N VAL A 18 -9.35 -14.46 8.33
CA VAL A 18 -9.90 -13.19 7.80
C VAL A 18 -9.78 -12.07 8.83
N ARG A 19 -10.10 -12.35 10.09
CA ARG A 19 -9.95 -11.40 11.20
C ARG A 19 -8.51 -10.93 11.36
N THR A 20 -7.54 -11.84 11.37
CA THR A 20 -6.12 -11.48 11.47
C THR A 20 -5.67 -10.59 10.31
N SER A 21 -6.13 -10.85 9.07
CA SER A 21 -5.83 -9.99 7.93
C SER A 21 -6.44 -8.59 8.08
N LEU A 22 -7.64 -8.49 8.65
CA LEU A 22 -8.27 -7.19 8.94
C LEU A 22 -7.58 -6.43 10.08
N GLU A 23 -7.12 -7.12 11.12
CA GLU A 23 -6.32 -6.52 12.21
C GLU A 23 -5.00 -5.97 11.66
N ARG A 24 -4.31 -6.73 10.79
CA ARG A 24 -3.09 -6.26 10.11
C ARG A 24 -3.33 -5.07 9.19
N LEU A 25 -4.44 -5.09 8.45
CA LEU A 25 -4.88 -3.95 7.64
C LEU A 25 -5.09 -2.72 8.52
N ALA A 26 -5.71 -2.88 9.70
CA ALA A 26 -5.90 -1.77 10.65
C ALA A 26 -4.57 -1.22 11.18
N ASP A 27 -3.56 -2.08 11.33
CA ASP A 27 -2.19 -1.70 11.66
C ASP A 27 -1.39 -1.14 10.46
N GLY A 28 -1.99 -1.10 9.26
CA GLY A 28 -1.39 -0.59 8.03
C GLY A 28 -0.50 -1.59 7.27
N ASP A 29 -0.43 -2.85 7.72
CA ASP A 29 0.26 -3.91 7.00
C ASP A 29 -0.64 -4.46 5.88
N LEU A 30 -0.40 -3.97 4.68
CA LEU A 30 -1.08 -4.41 3.47
C LEU A 30 -0.39 -5.58 2.78
N THR A 31 0.74 -6.09 3.28
CA THR A 31 1.61 -6.99 2.49
C THR A 31 1.20 -8.46 2.53
N HIS A 32 0.35 -8.85 3.47
CA HIS A 32 -0.09 -10.23 3.64
C HIS A 32 -1.44 -10.51 2.96
N ASP A 33 -1.50 -11.67 2.29
CA ASP A 33 -2.73 -12.28 1.77
C ASP A 33 -3.41 -13.10 2.88
N THR A 34 -4.73 -13.26 2.81
CA THR A 34 -5.49 -14.13 3.73
C THR A 34 -5.09 -15.61 3.65
N GLY A 35 -4.61 -16.09 2.49
CA GLY A 35 -4.15 -17.47 2.29
C GLY A 35 -5.25 -18.53 2.50
N ILE A 36 -6.51 -18.17 2.22
CA ILE A 36 -7.69 -19.03 2.43
C ILE A 36 -8.12 -19.63 1.09
N ASP A 37 -7.96 -20.95 0.92
CA ASP A 37 -8.40 -21.72 -0.26
C ASP A 37 -9.72 -22.49 -0.01
N GLN A 38 -10.64 -21.88 0.74
CA GLN A 38 -11.95 -22.50 1.01
C GLN A 38 -12.93 -22.24 -0.14
N ARG A 39 -13.81 -23.20 -0.44
CA ARG A 39 -14.82 -23.09 -1.51
C ARG A 39 -16.21 -22.70 -0.98
N ASP A 40 -16.25 -22.03 0.16
CA ASP A 40 -17.45 -21.59 0.86
C ASP A 40 -17.54 -20.06 0.94
N ASP A 41 -18.51 -19.55 1.70
CA ASP A 41 -18.70 -18.11 1.92
C ASP A 41 -17.47 -17.43 2.53
N VAL A 42 -16.71 -18.15 3.36
CA VAL A 42 -15.48 -17.62 3.96
C VAL A 42 -14.41 -17.46 2.89
N GLY A 43 -14.30 -18.39 1.95
CA GLY A 43 -13.45 -18.26 0.77
C GLY A 43 -13.81 -17.07 -0.11
N ARG A 44 -15.11 -16.82 -0.33
CA ARG A 44 -15.57 -15.65 -1.09
C ARG A 44 -15.22 -14.34 -0.40
N MET A 45 -15.40 -14.26 0.92
CA MET A 45 -15.03 -13.08 1.71
C MET A 45 -13.52 -12.83 1.70
N ALA A 46 -12.72 -13.89 1.81
CA ALA A 46 -11.27 -13.84 1.75
C ALA A 46 -10.80 -13.25 0.40
N ALA A 47 -11.28 -13.79 -0.72
CA ALA A 47 -10.95 -13.29 -2.04
C ALA A 47 -11.35 -11.82 -2.27
N ALA A 48 -12.50 -11.40 -1.72
CA ALA A 48 -12.94 -10.01 -1.77
C ALA A 48 -12.01 -9.09 -0.96
N LEU A 49 -11.55 -9.54 0.22
CA LEU A 49 -10.58 -8.82 1.04
C LEU A 49 -9.23 -8.70 0.33
N ASP A 50 -8.71 -9.78 -0.25
CA ASP A 50 -7.43 -9.76 -0.96
C ASP A 50 -7.47 -8.82 -2.18
N SER A 51 -8.60 -8.76 -2.89
CA SER A 51 -8.84 -7.81 -3.98
C SER A 51 -8.85 -6.35 -3.49
N ALA A 52 -9.48 -6.09 -2.34
CA ALA A 52 -9.50 -4.77 -1.72
C ALA A 52 -8.09 -4.35 -1.25
N LEU A 53 -7.35 -5.25 -0.61
CA LEU A 53 -5.96 -5.02 -0.20
C LEU A 53 -5.06 -4.71 -1.41
N GLY A 54 -5.20 -5.47 -2.50
CA GLY A 54 -4.47 -5.21 -3.75
C GLY A 54 -4.76 -3.82 -4.34
N SER A 55 -6.03 -3.42 -4.33
CA SER A 55 -6.45 -2.09 -4.79
C SER A 55 -5.86 -0.98 -3.92
N LEU A 56 -5.89 -1.15 -2.59
CA LEU A 56 -5.34 -0.18 -1.66
C LEU A 56 -3.81 -0.05 -1.81
N ARG A 57 -3.09 -1.16 -1.96
CA ARG A 57 -1.65 -1.15 -2.24
C ARG A 57 -1.32 -0.37 -3.53
N SER A 58 -2.12 -0.56 -4.58
CA SER A 58 -1.95 0.15 -5.85
C SER A 58 -2.14 1.68 -5.67
N VAL A 59 -3.17 2.09 -4.94
CA VAL A 59 -3.39 3.50 -4.62
C VAL A 59 -2.22 4.06 -3.82
N MET A 60 -1.75 3.37 -2.78
CA MET A 60 -0.60 3.81 -1.98
C MET A 60 0.68 3.94 -2.80
N ALA A 61 0.96 2.98 -3.70
CA ALA A 61 2.09 3.06 -4.62
C ALA A 61 1.97 4.28 -5.54
N SER A 62 0.76 4.57 -6.05
CA SER A 62 0.53 5.74 -6.89
C SER A 62 0.73 7.06 -6.14
N VAL A 63 0.33 7.13 -4.87
CA VAL A 63 0.56 8.29 -4.00
C VAL A 63 2.05 8.48 -3.74
N ALA A 64 2.78 7.42 -3.38
CA ALA A 64 4.22 7.47 -3.16
C ALA A 64 4.97 7.95 -4.41
N ALA A 65 4.58 7.45 -5.59
CA ALA A 65 5.14 7.89 -6.87
C ALA A 65 4.89 9.39 -7.13
N ARG A 66 3.67 9.87 -6.88
CA ARG A 66 3.32 11.30 -7.01
C ARG A 66 4.11 12.19 -6.06
N THR A 67 4.27 11.76 -4.80
CA THR A 67 5.07 12.50 -3.81
C THR A 67 6.54 12.58 -4.23
N ALA A 68 7.13 11.48 -4.69
CA ALA A 68 8.51 11.46 -5.19
C ALA A 68 8.71 12.37 -6.40
N LEU A 69 7.74 12.39 -7.33
CA LEU A 69 7.75 13.33 -8.47
C LEU A 69 7.69 14.79 -7.99
N GLY A 70 6.81 15.11 -7.03
CA GLY A 70 6.72 16.45 -6.45
C GLY A 70 8.01 16.91 -5.78
N SER A 71 8.66 16.05 -4.99
CA SER A 71 9.97 16.36 -4.38
C SER A 71 11.05 16.62 -5.43
N THR A 72 11.01 15.90 -6.56
CA THR A 72 11.95 16.09 -7.67
C THR A 72 11.73 17.44 -8.35
N GLN A 73 10.48 17.85 -8.57
CA GLN A 73 10.14 19.15 -9.15
C GLN A 73 10.64 20.31 -8.28
N VAL A 74 10.45 20.22 -6.96
CA VAL A 74 10.96 21.21 -6.01
C VAL A 74 12.48 21.33 -6.08
N ALA A 75 13.19 20.20 -6.17
CA ALA A 75 14.65 20.21 -6.31
C ALA A 75 15.11 20.86 -7.63
N VAL A 76 14.39 20.62 -8.74
CA VAL A 76 14.69 21.22 -10.04
C VAL A 76 14.46 22.73 -10.03
N ASP A 77 13.38 23.21 -9.41
CA ASP A 77 13.11 24.63 -9.27
C ASP A 77 14.22 25.33 -8.47
N GLU A 78 14.68 24.68 -7.40
CA GLU A 78 15.77 25.21 -6.57
C GLU A 78 17.11 25.25 -7.32
N LEU A 79 17.45 24.17 -8.04
CA LEU A 79 18.64 24.16 -8.91
C LEU A 79 18.57 25.25 -9.99
N SER A 80 17.39 25.50 -10.55
CA SER A 80 17.19 26.55 -11.55
C SER A 80 17.43 27.94 -10.95
N ARG A 81 16.96 28.19 -9.72
CA ARG A 81 17.23 29.42 -8.98
C ARG A 81 18.71 29.59 -8.69
N MET A 82 19.37 28.56 -8.15
CA MET A 82 20.81 28.57 -7.87
C MET A 82 21.63 28.86 -9.15
N ALA A 83 21.24 28.31 -10.29
CA ALA A 83 21.91 28.57 -11.57
C ALA A 83 21.77 30.02 -12.04
N VAL A 84 20.60 30.64 -11.83
CA VAL A 84 20.37 32.07 -12.12
C VAL A 84 21.21 32.96 -11.20
N ASP A 85 21.24 32.67 -9.90
CA ASP A 85 22.04 33.40 -8.91
C ASP A 85 23.54 33.28 -9.19
N LEU A 86 24.02 32.08 -9.53
CA LEU A 86 25.41 31.85 -9.93
C LEU A 86 25.76 32.67 -11.18
N ARG A 87 24.89 32.68 -12.19
CA ARG A 87 25.09 33.52 -13.38
C ARG A 87 25.16 35.01 -13.04
N GLY A 88 24.31 35.48 -12.12
CA GLY A 88 24.31 36.86 -11.65
C GLY A 88 25.59 37.24 -10.88
N SER A 89 26.07 36.35 -10.00
CA SER A 89 27.33 36.58 -9.25
C SER A 89 28.56 36.60 -10.15
N VAL A 90 28.65 35.69 -11.14
CA VAL A 90 29.73 35.68 -12.13
C VAL A 90 29.71 36.95 -13.00
N ALA A 91 28.53 37.42 -13.41
CA ALA A 91 28.41 38.68 -14.16
C ALA A 91 28.88 39.89 -13.33
N ARG A 92 28.58 39.90 -12.02
CA ARG A 92 28.98 40.96 -11.10
C ARG A 92 30.48 40.97 -10.82
N SER A 93 31.14 39.81 -10.77
CA SER A 93 32.59 39.69 -10.54
C SER A 93 33.45 40.18 -11.71
N ARG A 94 32.86 40.40 -12.90
CA ARG A 94 33.59 40.83 -14.10
C ARG A 94 33.58 42.35 -14.31
N TYR A 95 32.96 43.10 -13.40
CA TYR A 95 33.01 44.55 -13.30
C TYR A 95 33.72 44.94 -12.01
#